data_AF-A0AAU0RA22-F1
#
_entry.id   AF-A0AAU0RA22-F1
#
_cell.length_a   1.000
_cell.length_b   1.000
_cell.length_c   1.000
_cell.angle_alpha   90.00
_cell.angle_beta   90.00
_cell.angle_gamma   90.00
#
_symmetry.space_group_name_H-M   'P 1'
#
loop_
_entity.id
_entity.type
_entity.pdbx_description
1 polymer ?
#
loop_
_entity_poly.entity_id
_entity_poly.type
_entity_poly.pdbx_seq_one_letter_code
_entity_poly.pdbx_strand_id
1 'polypeptide(L)'
;MKIKPDEWRVTIIVNNLFAVFVFYINYSLLIPRFILSGNYYKYIIYNIPIALACLATPNLVNVVLDYLYGHNPDIRPTNFIIGTILMSAMGLVLAFAMRFSEDWKRMREGKKELENTIKATELVYLKKQLNPHFFFNTLNGIYAMIIKKSPMAPKAVLLLSNLMRYVLYDSDNTLVELEKEVNYVTNYVEMQKMRLSENNHVSLTVKGDMSQVNILPLVFIPFIENAFKYGISSEVESSIIIDIHYIDNYVFFSSINDINENNMPSFYSGIGISNSIKRLDMTYPGKYSLSHLARKGKYYVELKIDLLC
;
A
#
# COMPACT_ATOMS: atom_id res chain seq x y z
N MET A 1 -51.63 58.14 21.93
CA MET A 1 -50.84 58.03 20.68
C MET A 1 -50.00 56.76 20.78
N LYS A 2 -50.54 55.60 20.36
CA LYS A 2 -49.81 54.33 20.40
C LYS A 2 -48.97 54.25 19.12
N ILE A 3 -47.66 54.20 19.29
CA ILE A 3 -46.69 53.97 18.22
C ILE A 3 -47.02 52.61 17.62
N LYS A 4 -47.51 52.57 16.37
CA LYS A 4 -47.59 51.33 15.61
C LYS A 4 -46.15 50.88 15.36
N PRO A 5 -45.71 49.70 15.84
CA PRO A 5 -44.45 49.16 15.38
C PRO A 5 -44.52 49.04 13.86
N ASP A 6 -43.42 49.30 13.18
CA ASP A 6 -43.23 49.02 11.75
C ASP A 6 -43.53 47.52 11.46
N GLU A 7 -44.80 47.18 11.23
CA GLU A 7 -45.37 45.82 11.29
C GLU A 7 -44.73 44.87 10.27
N TRP A 8 -44.23 45.43 9.17
CA TRP A 8 -43.45 44.75 8.14
C TRP A 8 -42.14 44.19 8.70
N ARG A 9 -41.54 44.83 9.71
CA ARG A 9 -40.31 44.34 10.37
C ARG A 9 -40.54 43.03 11.11
N VAL A 10 -41.70 42.86 11.75
CA VAL A 10 -42.04 41.61 12.46
C VAL A 10 -42.15 40.46 11.46
N THR A 11 -42.86 40.67 10.35
CA THR A 11 -42.99 39.66 9.29
C THR A 11 -41.63 39.32 8.66
N ILE A 12 -40.80 40.34 8.40
CA ILE A 12 -39.44 40.15 7.88
C ILE A 12 -38.60 39.32 8.86
N ILE A 13 -38.61 39.66 10.15
CA ILE A 13 -37.82 38.94 11.17
C ILE A 13 -38.25 37.47 11.26
N VAL A 14 -39.55 37.20 11.38
CA VAL A 14 -40.07 35.82 11.47
C VAL A 14 -39.69 35.00 10.24
N ASN A 15 -39.81 35.60 9.06
CA ASN A 15 -39.47 34.93 7.80
C ASN A 15 -37.97 34.66 7.65
N ASN A 16 -37.11 35.59 8.06
CA ASN A 16 -35.65 35.39 8.07
C ASN A 16 -35.25 34.28 9.05
N LEU A 17 -35.85 34.24 10.25
CA LEU A 17 -35.61 33.17 11.22
C LEU A 17 -36.04 31.80 10.66
N PHE A 18 -37.17 31.75 9.95
CA PHE A 18 -37.62 30.54 9.28
C PHE A 18 -36.65 30.11 8.15
N ALA A 19 -36.16 31.04 7.32
CA ALA A 19 -35.17 30.74 6.29
C ALA A 19 -33.85 30.19 6.88
N VAL A 20 -33.40 30.75 8.01
CA VAL A 20 -32.25 30.24 8.76
C VAL A 20 -32.52 28.82 9.30
N PHE A 21 -33.71 28.55 9.80
CA PHE A 21 -34.10 27.21 10.23
C PHE A 21 -34.10 26.20 9.08
N VAL A 22 -34.64 26.57 7.91
CA VAL A 22 -34.62 25.74 6.69
C VAL A 22 -33.18 25.45 6.24
N PHE A 23 -32.29 26.45 6.30
CA PHE A 23 -30.87 26.29 6.03
C PHE A 23 -30.26 25.22 6.94
N TYR A 24 -30.40 25.35 8.26
CA TYR A 24 -29.77 24.41 9.20
C TYR A 24 -30.35 23.00 9.13
N ILE A 25 -31.65 22.85 8.89
CA ILE A 25 -32.26 21.52 8.67
C ILE A 25 -31.67 20.87 7.42
N ASN A 26 -31.54 21.62 6.33
CA ASN A 26 -30.98 21.07 5.10
C ASN A 26 -29.50 20.75 5.25
N TYR A 27 -28.72 21.70 5.79
CA TYR A 27 -27.29 21.58 6.00
C TYR A 27 -26.90 20.41 6.93
N SER A 28 -27.56 20.31 8.10
CA SER A 28 -27.16 19.37 9.16
C SER A 28 -27.84 18.01 9.07
N LEU A 29 -29.07 17.94 8.53
CA LEU A 29 -29.88 16.71 8.58
C LEU A 29 -30.23 16.15 7.20
N LEU A 30 -30.88 16.93 6.33
CA LEU A 30 -31.46 16.39 5.10
C LEU A 30 -30.40 16.07 4.04
N ILE A 31 -29.44 16.98 3.80
CA ILE A 31 -28.39 16.78 2.80
C ILE A 31 -27.49 15.59 3.21
N PRO A 32 -26.94 15.52 4.44
CA PRO A 32 -26.06 14.42 4.81
C PRO A 32 -26.76 13.06 4.81
N ARG A 33 -28.05 13.03 5.21
CA ARG A 33 -28.79 11.77 5.35
C ARG A 33 -29.33 11.23 4.03
N PHE A 34 -29.75 12.09 3.12
CA PHE A 34 -30.48 11.66 1.92
C PHE A 34 -29.71 11.90 0.62
N ILE A 35 -29.02 13.03 0.46
CA ILE A 35 -28.25 13.30 -0.77
C ILE A 35 -26.98 12.47 -0.79
N LEU A 36 -26.20 12.48 0.29
CA LEU A 36 -24.93 11.72 0.35
C LEU A 36 -25.14 10.21 0.34
N SER A 37 -26.30 9.73 0.80
CA SER A 37 -26.66 8.31 0.76
C SER A 37 -27.25 7.88 -0.60
N GLY A 38 -27.35 8.79 -1.58
CA GLY A 38 -27.95 8.54 -2.90
C GLY A 38 -29.48 8.44 -2.91
N ASN A 39 -30.16 8.69 -1.77
CA ASN A 39 -31.61 8.61 -1.62
C ASN A 39 -32.32 9.93 -1.94
N TYR A 40 -32.20 10.41 -3.17
CA TYR A 40 -32.74 11.72 -3.58
C TYR A 40 -34.27 11.85 -3.42
N TYR A 41 -35.03 10.76 -3.56
CA TYR A 41 -36.49 10.80 -3.40
C TYR A 41 -36.94 11.18 -1.99
N LYS A 42 -36.24 10.70 -0.94
CA LYS A 42 -36.54 11.07 0.45
C LYS A 42 -36.24 12.55 0.68
N TYR A 43 -35.15 13.07 0.12
CA TYR A 43 -34.81 14.48 0.20
C TYR A 43 -35.93 15.39 -0.34
N ILE A 44 -36.51 15.01 -1.49
CA ILE A 44 -37.63 15.73 -2.10
C ILE A 44 -38.87 15.66 -1.18
N ILE A 45 -39.25 14.46 -0.73
CA ILE A 45 -40.42 14.25 0.13
C ILE A 45 -40.35 15.11 1.40
N TYR A 46 -39.18 15.17 2.07
CA TYR A 46 -39.02 15.96 3.29
C TYR A 46 -38.94 17.48 3.04
N ASN A 47 -38.57 17.94 1.85
CA ASN A 47 -38.56 19.37 1.52
C ASN A 47 -39.92 19.91 1.07
N ILE A 48 -40.85 19.06 0.61
CA ILE A 48 -42.22 19.47 0.26
C ILE A 48 -42.96 20.18 1.42
N PRO A 49 -43.07 19.60 2.64
CA PRO A 49 -43.74 20.27 3.75
C PRO A 49 -43.01 21.55 4.18
N ILE A 50 -41.67 21.59 4.06
CA ILE A 50 -40.86 22.77 4.37
C ILE A 50 -41.17 23.90 3.38
N ALA A 51 -41.28 23.58 2.09
CA ALA A 51 -41.64 24.54 1.05
C ALA A 51 -43.08 25.07 1.24
N LEU A 52 -44.04 24.20 1.56
CA LEU A 52 -45.41 24.61 1.86
C LEU A 52 -45.47 25.51 3.11
N ALA A 53 -44.71 25.19 4.16
CA ALA A 53 -44.59 26.03 5.34
C ALA A 53 -43.98 27.40 4.99
N CYS A 54 -42.96 27.45 4.13
CA CYS A 54 -42.36 28.69 3.64
C CYS A 54 -43.36 29.60 2.91
N LEU A 55 -44.28 29.03 2.13
CA LEU A 55 -45.33 29.78 1.44
C LEU A 55 -46.44 30.24 2.41
N ALA A 56 -46.71 29.47 3.47
CA ALA A 56 -47.76 29.76 4.44
C ALA A 56 -47.32 30.72 5.56
N THR A 57 -46.03 30.74 5.93
CA THR A 57 -45.51 31.54 7.06
C THR A 57 -45.85 33.01 6.97
N PRO A 58 -45.77 33.70 5.81
CA PRO A 58 -46.20 35.08 5.74
C PRO A 58 -47.70 35.15 6.09
N ASN A 59 -48.57 34.36 5.46
CA ASN A 59 -50.02 34.48 5.66
C ASN A 59 -50.43 34.22 7.11
N LEU A 60 -49.79 33.26 7.78
CA LEU A 60 -49.98 32.98 9.20
C LEU A 60 -49.62 34.17 10.08
N VAL A 61 -48.47 34.82 9.84
CA VAL A 61 -48.07 36.01 10.61
C VAL A 61 -49.11 37.13 10.47
N ASN A 62 -49.67 37.33 9.27
CA ASN A 62 -50.70 38.34 9.06
C ASN A 62 -51.99 38.03 9.82
N VAL A 63 -52.47 36.78 9.79
CA VAL A 63 -53.67 36.37 10.54
C VAL A 63 -53.47 36.56 12.04
N VAL A 64 -52.28 36.24 12.56
CA VAL A 64 -51.94 36.44 13.97
C VAL A 64 -51.89 37.93 14.32
N LEU A 65 -51.28 38.77 13.47
CA LEU A 65 -51.23 40.21 13.69
C LEU A 65 -52.63 40.85 13.62
N ASP A 66 -53.48 40.43 12.69
CA ASP A 66 -54.88 40.88 12.62
C ASP A 66 -55.66 40.49 13.89
N TYR A 67 -55.57 39.23 14.32
CA TYR A 67 -56.22 38.79 15.56
C TYR A 67 -55.75 39.56 16.81
N LEU A 68 -54.46 39.89 16.89
CA LEU A 68 -53.88 40.57 18.05
C LEU A 68 -54.10 42.10 18.05
N TYR A 69 -54.18 42.73 16.87
CA TYR A 69 -54.18 44.18 16.73
C TYR A 69 -55.40 44.76 15.99
N GLY A 70 -56.31 43.92 15.47
CA GLY A 70 -57.58 44.25 14.83
C GLY A 70 -57.43 45.02 13.52
N HIS A 71 -56.77 44.44 12.52
CA HIS A 71 -56.31 45.15 11.32
C HIS A 71 -56.75 44.50 9.99
N ASN A 72 -57.30 45.32 9.09
CA ASN A 72 -57.61 44.90 7.71
C ASN A 72 -56.32 44.50 6.96
N PRO A 73 -56.22 43.28 6.41
CA PRO A 73 -55.02 42.84 5.74
C PRO A 73 -54.83 43.58 4.42
N ASP A 74 -53.88 44.52 4.37
CA ASP A 74 -53.39 45.02 3.09
C ASP A 74 -52.82 43.82 2.30
N ILE A 75 -53.35 43.64 1.09
CA ILE A 75 -52.90 42.61 0.15
C ILE A 75 -51.42 42.83 -0.08
N ARG A 76 -50.61 41.85 0.28
CA ARG A 76 -49.15 41.94 0.12
C ARG A 76 -48.80 42.19 -1.34
N PRO A 77 -47.84 43.09 -1.62
CA PRO A 77 -47.26 43.14 -2.96
C PRO A 77 -46.59 41.80 -3.25
N THR A 78 -46.90 41.20 -4.40
CA THR A 78 -46.32 39.93 -4.91
C THR A 78 -44.80 39.87 -4.76
N ASN A 79 -44.13 41.03 -4.82
CA ASN A 79 -42.69 41.22 -4.63
C ASN A 79 -42.17 40.67 -3.29
N PHE A 80 -42.95 40.70 -2.21
CA PHE A 80 -42.53 40.20 -0.89
C PHE A 80 -42.49 38.67 -0.82
N ILE A 81 -43.46 38.01 -1.46
CA ILE A 81 -43.52 36.54 -1.57
C ILE A 81 -42.36 36.07 -2.46
N ILE A 82 -42.13 36.74 -3.58
CA ILE A 82 -40.99 36.47 -4.47
C ILE A 82 -39.66 36.61 -3.71
N GLY A 83 -39.47 37.69 -2.94
CA GLY A 83 -38.25 37.88 -2.14
C GLY A 83 -38.02 36.77 -1.11
N THR A 84 -39.08 36.29 -0.46
CA THR A 84 -39.02 35.18 0.51
C THR A 84 -38.60 33.86 -0.12
N ILE A 85 -39.17 33.55 -1.29
CA ILE A 85 -38.83 32.35 -2.06
C ILE A 85 -37.37 32.43 -2.51
N LEU A 86 -36.94 33.57 -3.06
CA LEU A 86 -35.56 33.78 -3.51
C LEU A 86 -34.56 33.65 -2.36
N MET A 87 -34.84 34.22 -1.19
CA MET A 87 -33.97 34.12 -0.02
C MET A 87 -33.88 32.67 0.49
N SER A 88 -35.00 31.96 0.55
CA SER A 88 -35.03 30.56 0.99
C SER A 88 -34.32 29.64 0.00
N ALA A 89 -34.50 29.88 -1.31
CA ALA A 89 -33.77 29.18 -2.36
C ALA A 89 -32.26 29.44 -2.28
N MET A 90 -31.85 30.69 -2.04
CA MET A 90 -30.44 31.04 -1.82
C MET A 90 -29.86 30.30 -0.60
N GLY A 91 -30.62 30.21 0.49
CA GLY A 91 -30.24 29.44 1.67
C GLY A 91 -30.01 27.95 1.35
N LEU A 92 -30.90 27.32 0.58
CA LEU A 92 -30.71 25.92 0.14
C LEU A 92 -29.47 25.75 -0.73
N VAL A 93 -29.25 26.67 -1.68
CA VAL A 93 -28.05 26.65 -2.53
C VAL A 93 -26.78 26.79 -1.69
N LEU A 94 -26.76 27.70 -0.72
CA LEU A 94 -25.62 27.87 0.19
C LEU A 94 -25.42 26.64 1.08
N ALA A 95 -26.48 26.07 1.64
CA ALA A 95 -26.40 24.85 2.46
C ALA A 95 -25.80 23.69 1.66
N PHE A 96 -26.25 23.52 0.42
CA PHE A 96 -25.71 22.53 -0.50
C PHE A 96 -24.24 22.81 -0.85
N ALA A 97 -23.91 24.04 -1.25
CA ALA A 97 -22.55 24.42 -1.63
C ALA A 97 -21.56 24.24 -0.48
N MET A 98 -21.92 24.67 0.74
CA MET A 98 -21.09 24.49 1.93
C MET A 98 -20.89 23.01 2.25
N ARG A 99 -21.99 22.24 2.28
CA ARG A 99 -21.91 20.83 2.66
C ARG A 99 -21.11 20.01 1.64
N PHE A 100 -21.36 20.25 0.36
CA PHE A 100 -20.62 19.63 -0.73
C PHE A 100 -19.13 19.99 -0.66
N SER A 101 -18.79 21.24 -0.33
CA SER A 101 -17.39 21.67 -0.16
C SER A 101 -16.69 20.95 1.01
N GLU A 102 -17.36 20.80 2.15
CA GLU A 102 -16.83 20.04 3.30
C GLU A 102 -16.58 18.58 2.95
N ASP A 103 -17.57 17.92 2.33
CA ASP A 103 -17.46 16.50 1.97
C ASP A 103 -16.42 16.29 0.88
N TRP A 104 -16.34 17.19 -0.11
CA TRP A 104 -15.29 17.17 -1.13
C TRP A 104 -13.90 17.31 -0.52
N LYS A 105 -13.73 18.20 0.47
CA LYS A 105 -12.47 18.35 1.20
C LYS A 105 -12.12 17.08 1.97
N ARG A 106 -13.07 16.49 2.71
CA ARG A 106 -12.88 15.22 3.43
C ARG A 106 -12.51 14.08 2.48
N MET A 107 -13.18 13.95 1.34
CA MET A 107 -12.86 12.95 0.33
C MET A 107 -11.46 13.16 -0.26
N ARG A 108 -11.08 14.41 -0.52
CA ARG A 108 -9.74 14.76 -1.02
C ARG A 108 -8.66 14.44 0.01
N GLU A 109 -8.89 14.75 1.28
CA GLU A 109 -7.98 14.45 2.38
C GLU A 109 -7.82 12.94 2.57
N GLY A 110 -8.94 12.19 2.61
CA GLY A 110 -8.90 10.72 2.69
C GLY A 110 -8.21 10.07 1.49
N LYS A 111 -8.41 10.61 0.27
CA LYS A 111 -7.68 10.14 -0.92
C LYS A 111 -6.18 10.41 -0.81
N LYS A 112 -5.80 11.60 -0.36
CA LYS A 112 -4.38 11.97 -0.16
C LYS A 112 -3.71 11.11 0.90
N GLU A 113 -4.42 10.81 1.99
CA GLU A 113 -3.93 9.92 3.04
C GLU A 113 -3.73 8.50 2.51
N LEU A 114 -4.71 7.95 1.77
CA LEU A 114 -4.58 6.66 1.11
C LEU A 114 -3.40 6.60 0.14
N GLU A 115 -3.23 7.61 -0.71
CA GLU A 115 -2.08 7.72 -1.63
C GLU A 115 -0.75 7.75 -0.87
N ASN A 116 -0.68 8.46 0.26
CA ASN A 116 0.51 8.49 1.10
C ASN A 116 0.79 7.12 1.75
N THR A 117 -0.24 6.44 2.23
CA THR A 117 -0.12 5.09 2.79
C THR A 117 0.36 4.10 1.74
N ILE A 118 -0.16 4.17 0.51
CA ILE A 118 0.29 3.34 -0.61
C ILE A 118 1.77 3.59 -0.90
N LYS A 119 2.17 4.86 -1.10
CA LYS A 119 3.56 5.23 -1.34
C LYS A 119 4.50 4.78 -0.22
N ALA A 120 4.10 4.97 1.05
CA ALA A 120 4.87 4.51 2.19
C ALA A 120 5.03 2.98 2.19
N THR A 121 3.97 2.26 1.83
CA THR A 121 3.97 0.79 1.74
C THR A 121 4.86 0.29 0.62
N GLU A 122 4.77 0.90 -0.57
CA GLU A 122 5.65 0.61 -1.71
C GLU A 122 7.12 0.86 -1.35
N LEU A 123 7.42 1.99 -0.70
CA LEU A 123 8.78 2.29 -0.21
C LEU A 123 9.29 1.26 0.79
N VAL A 124 8.44 0.81 1.73
CA VAL A 124 8.81 -0.24 2.68
C VAL A 124 9.03 -1.58 1.97
N TYR A 125 8.21 -1.90 0.98
CA TYR A 125 8.35 -3.10 0.17
C TYR A 125 9.67 -3.10 -0.62
N LEU A 126 9.97 -2.02 -1.32
CA LEU A 126 11.24 -1.81 -2.03
C LEU A 126 12.44 -1.89 -1.07
N LYS A 127 12.36 -1.25 0.10
CA LYS A 127 13.38 -1.35 1.14
C LYS A 127 13.57 -2.76 1.68
N LYS A 128 12.55 -3.61 1.65
CA LYS A 128 12.65 -5.01 2.09
C LYS A 128 13.26 -5.92 1.03
N GLN A 129 13.09 -5.62 -0.25
CA GLN A 129 13.79 -6.34 -1.32
C GLN A 129 15.31 -6.17 -1.19
N LEU A 130 15.75 -5.00 -0.72
CA LEU A 130 17.12 -4.81 -0.26
C LEU A 130 17.29 -5.48 1.11
N ASN A 131 18.00 -6.61 1.24
CA ASN A 131 18.30 -7.20 2.56
C ASN A 131 19.22 -6.24 3.35
N PRO A 132 18.71 -5.36 4.24
CA PRO A 132 19.49 -4.21 4.71
C PRO A 132 20.67 -4.67 5.57
N HIS A 133 20.46 -5.75 6.31
CA HIS A 133 21.48 -6.38 7.14
C HIS A 133 22.64 -6.91 6.30
N PHE A 134 22.36 -7.58 5.17
CA PHE A 134 23.41 -8.01 4.25
C PHE A 134 24.22 -6.81 3.73
N PHE A 135 23.57 -5.73 3.32
CA PHE A 135 24.24 -4.54 2.80
C PHE A 135 25.12 -3.84 3.84
N PHE A 136 24.61 -3.60 5.05
CA PHE A 136 25.41 -2.98 6.12
C PHE A 136 26.62 -3.83 6.51
N ASN A 137 26.44 -5.14 6.66
CA ASN A 137 27.55 -6.03 6.99
C ASN A 137 28.59 -6.09 5.86
N THR A 138 28.13 -6.05 4.62
CA THR A 138 28.98 -6.05 3.44
C THR A 138 29.82 -4.77 3.37
N LEU A 139 29.20 -3.60 3.56
CA LEU A 139 29.91 -2.32 3.60
C LEU A 139 30.93 -2.26 4.75
N ASN A 140 30.58 -2.76 5.93
CA ASN A 140 31.51 -2.84 7.06
C ASN A 140 32.70 -3.76 6.75
N GLY A 141 32.47 -4.90 6.09
CA GLY A 141 33.54 -5.78 5.62
C GLY A 141 34.47 -5.09 4.61
N ILE A 142 33.90 -4.36 3.64
CA ILE A 142 34.67 -3.57 2.68
C ILE A 142 35.47 -2.48 3.39
N TYR A 143 34.87 -1.75 4.33
CA TYR A 143 35.57 -0.73 5.11
C TYR A 143 36.77 -1.31 5.87
N ALA A 144 36.60 -2.46 6.52
CA ALA A 144 37.70 -3.16 7.17
C ALA A 144 38.79 -3.59 6.18
N MET A 145 38.43 -4.05 4.98
CA MET A 145 39.38 -4.36 3.90
C MET A 145 40.16 -3.13 3.43
N ILE A 146 39.49 -1.97 3.33
CA ILE A 146 40.12 -0.69 2.97
C ILE A 146 41.13 -0.27 4.03
N ILE A 147 40.76 -0.30 5.33
CA ILE A 147 41.69 0.01 6.44
C ILE A 147 42.92 -0.90 6.38
N LYS A 148 42.72 -2.20 6.12
CA LYS A 148 43.79 -3.19 6.01
C LYS A 148 44.57 -3.13 4.69
N LYS A 149 44.22 -2.23 3.77
CA LYS A 149 44.80 -2.13 2.41
C LYS A 149 44.76 -3.46 1.64
N SER A 150 43.69 -4.23 1.83
CA SER A 150 43.52 -5.51 1.14
C SER A 150 43.41 -5.30 -0.37
N PRO A 151 44.14 -6.06 -1.19
CA PRO A 151 44.01 -6.00 -2.65
C PRO A 151 42.63 -6.47 -3.14
N MET A 152 41.83 -7.12 -2.29
CA MET A 152 40.47 -7.56 -2.63
C MET A 152 39.41 -6.46 -2.51
N ALA A 153 39.71 -5.33 -1.86
CA ALA A 153 38.73 -4.27 -1.63
C ALA A 153 38.09 -3.74 -2.92
N PRO A 154 38.82 -3.49 -4.03
CA PRO A 154 38.20 -3.07 -5.29
C PRO A 154 37.25 -4.11 -5.88
N LYS A 155 37.63 -5.41 -5.85
CA LYS A 155 36.76 -6.50 -6.31
C LYS A 155 35.47 -6.55 -5.49
N ALA A 156 35.57 -6.37 -4.17
CA ALA A 156 34.43 -6.38 -3.26
C ALA A 156 33.44 -5.23 -3.55
N VAL A 157 33.93 -4.01 -3.85
CA VAL A 157 33.07 -2.89 -4.26
C VAL A 157 32.34 -3.19 -5.57
N LEU A 158 33.05 -3.75 -6.56
CA LEU A 158 32.46 -4.10 -7.85
C LEU A 158 31.37 -5.16 -7.70
N LEU A 159 31.63 -6.23 -6.93
CA LEU A 159 30.64 -7.26 -6.64
C LEU A 159 29.40 -6.67 -5.97
N LEU A 160 29.58 -5.83 -4.95
CA LEU A 160 28.46 -5.15 -4.29
C LEU A 160 27.65 -4.31 -5.27
N SER A 161 28.31 -3.55 -6.15
CA SER A 161 27.64 -2.73 -7.16
C SER A 161 26.81 -3.57 -8.13
N ASN A 162 27.34 -4.72 -8.57
CA ASN A 162 26.63 -5.65 -9.45
C ASN A 162 25.40 -6.27 -8.76
N LEU A 163 25.55 -6.68 -7.50
CA LEU A 163 24.44 -7.20 -6.69
C LEU A 163 23.33 -6.15 -6.54
N MET A 164 23.70 -4.90 -6.21
CA MET A 164 22.73 -3.81 -6.08
C MET A 164 22.02 -3.51 -7.40
N ARG A 165 22.75 -3.50 -8.51
CA ARG A 165 22.16 -3.24 -9.83
C ARG A 165 21.08 -4.26 -10.17
N TYR A 166 21.35 -5.55 -9.95
CA TYR A 166 20.39 -6.61 -10.22
C TYR A 166 19.11 -6.45 -9.39
N VAL A 167 19.24 -6.21 -8.08
CA VAL A 167 18.09 -6.04 -7.17
C VAL A 167 17.28 -4.78 -7.48
N LEU A 168 17.93 -3.71 -7.95
CA LEU A 168 17.24 -2.43 -8.19
C LEU A 168 16.61 -2.30 -9.59
N TYR A 169 17.11 -3.04 -10.58
CA TYR A 169 16.71 -2.83 -11.97
C TYR A 169 16.24 -4.09 -12.69
N ASP A 170 16.78 -5.26 -12.35
CA ASP A 170 16.44 -6.50 -13.05
C ASP A 170 15.34 -7.29 -12.33
N SER A 171 15.30 -7.30 -10.99
CA SER A 171 14.37 -8.15 -10.22
C SER A 171 12.93 -7.67 -10.11
N ASP A 172 12.61 -6.46 -10.61
CA ASP A 172 11.23 -5.94 -10.64
C ASP A 172 10.38 -6.58 -11.76
N ASN A 173 10.99 -7.32 -12.68
CA ASN A 173 10.28 -8.04 -13.73
C ASN A 173 9.63 -9.32 -13.21
N THR A 174 8.55 -9.77 -13.85
CA THR A 174 7.90 -11.06 -13.52
C THR A 174 8.86 -12.24 -13.74
N LEU A 175 9.66 -12.18 -14.80
CA LEU A 175 10.71 -13.14 -15.14
C LEU A 175 11.97 -12.40 -15.61
N VAL A 176 13.12 -13.04 -15.45
CA VAL A 176 14.45 -12.56 -15.84
C VAL A 176 15.23 -13.67 -16.53
N GLU A 177 16.22 -13.30 -17.34
CA GLU A 177 17.13 -14.28 -17.94
C GLU A 177 17.84 -15.10 -16.83
N LEU A 178 17.84 -16.43 -16.98
CA LEU A 178 18.47 -17.35 -16.04
C LEU A 178 19.97 -17.06 -15.90
N GLU A 179 20.61 -16.63 -16.97
CA GLU A 179 22.00 -16.17 -16.95
C GLU A 179 22.22 -15.01 -15.96
N LYS A 180 21.30 -14.03 -15.91
CA LYS A 180 21.41 -12.91 -14.96
C LYS A 180 21.21 -13.36 -13.52
N GLU A 181 20.25 -14.25 -13.27
CA GLU A 181 20.02 -14.84 -11.94
C GLU A 181 21.26 -15.64 -11.47
N VAL A 182 21.88 -16.41 -12.34
CA VAL A 182 23.09 -17.18 -12.02
C VAL A 182 24.31 -16.28 -11.84
N ASN A 183 24.44 -15.21 -12.61
CA ASN A 183 25.47 -14.20 -12.40
C ASN A 183 25.29 -13.49 -11.05
N TYR A 184 24.04 -13.20 -10.65
CA TYR A 184 23.73 -12.67 -9.32
C TYR A 184 24.15 -13.63 -8.21
N VAL A 185 23.76 -14.91 -8.32
CA VAL A 185 24.16 -15.97 -7.37
C VAL A 185 25.68 -16.09 -7.28
N THR A 186 26.37 -16.10 -8.42
CA THR A 186 27.83 -16.21 -8.49
C THR A 186 28.50 -15.06 -7.76
N ASN A 187 28.07 -13.82 -8.04
CA ASN A 187 28.58 -12.63 -7.36
C ASN A 187 28.29 -12.66 -5.86
N TYR A 188 27.12 -13.16 -5.45
CA TYR A 188 26.72 -13.26 -4.05
C TYR A 188 27.59 -14.27 -3.30
N VAL A 189 27.80 -15.46 -3.86
CA VAL A 189 28.65 -16.51 -3.30
C VAL A 189 30.10 -16.02 -3.19
N GLU A 190 30.64 -15.39 -4.22
CA GLU A 190 31.99 -14.80 -4.19
C GLU A 190 32.11 -13.73 -3.09
N MET A 191 31.09 -12.89 -2.92
CA MET A 191 31.07 -11.86 -1.88
C MET A 191 31.06 -12.47 -0.47
N GLN A 192 30.31 -13.56 -0.26
CA GLN A 192 30.30 -14.26 1.01
C GLN A 192 31.62 -14.98 1.28
N LYS A 193 32.23 -15.62 0.27
CA LYS A 193 33.55 -16.28 0.40
C LYS A 193 34.64 -15.34 0.91
N MET A 194 34.63 -14.07 0.51
CA MET A 194 35.60 -13.07 0.99
C MET A 194 35.55 -12.83 2.50
N ARG A 195 34.47 -13.25 3.17
CA ARG A 195 34.27 -13.09 4.61
C ARG A 195 34.56 -14.36 5.40
N LEU A 196 34.82 -15.47 4.73
CA LEU A 196 35.06 -16.76 5.35
C LEU A 196 36.50 -16.89 5.83
N SER A 197 36.70 -17.63 6.92
CA SER A 197 38.01 -18.12 7.34
C SER A 197 38.46 -19.30 6.48
N GLU A 198 39.76 -19.62 6.52
CA GLU A 198 40.35 -20.71 5.73
C GLU A 198 39.73 -22.09 6.02
N ASN A 199 39.11 -22.29 7.18
CA ASN A 199 38.45 -23.53 7.58
C ASN A 199 37.06 -23.73 6.94
N ASN A 200 36.61 -22.80 6.09
CA ASN A 200 35.27 -22.83 5.52
C ASN A 200 35.33 -22.93 3.99
N HIS A 201 34.80 -24.03 3.47
CA HIS A 201 34.89 -24.37 2.05
C HIS A 201 33.55 -24.17 1.35
N VAL A 202 33.52 -23.37 0.27
CA VAL A 202 32.30 -23.14 -0.51
C VAL A 202 32.56 -23.41 -1.99
N SER A 203 31.72 -24.25 -2.58
CA SER A 203 31.75 -24.55 -4.02
C SER A 203 30.42 -24.16 -4.67
N LEU A 204 30.52 -23.60 -5.87
CA LEU A 204 29.38 -23.29 -6.74
C LEU A 204 29.70 -23.88 -8.11
N THR A 205 28.83 -24.77 -8.59
CA THR A 205 28.91 -25.33 -9.94
C THR A 205 27.72 -24.85 -10.77
N VAL A 206 28.00 -24.40 -11.98
CA VAL A 206 26.98 -23.98 -12.95
C VAL A 206 27.17 -24.80 -14.23
N LYS A 207 26.10 -25.44 -14.72
CA LYS A 207 26.14 -26.25 -15.95
C LYS A 207 24.90 -26.03 -16.82
N GLY A 208 25.07 -26.18 -18.13
CA GLY A 208 24.00 -26.02 -19.12
C GLY A 208 24.06 -24.68 -19.85
N ASP A 209 23.35 -24.59 -20.97
CA ASP A 209 23.21 -23.34 -21.74
C ASP A 209 22.01 -22.55 -21.23
N MET A 210 22.29 -21.47 -20.51
CA MET A 210 21.28 -20.64 -19.87
C MET A 210 20.83 -19.46 -20.75
N SER A 211 21.32 -19.39 -21.98
CA SER A 211 20.99 -18.31 -22.90
C SER A 211 19.51 -18.36 -23.28
N GLN A 212 18.86 -17.19 -23.31
CA GLN A 212 17.45 -17.03 -23.68
C GLN A 212 16.43 -17.81 -22.82
N VAL A 213 16.85 -18.34 -21.67
CA VAL A 213 15.98 -19.01 -20.69
C VAL A 213 15.52 -17.99 -19.66
N ASN A 214 14.23 -17.98 -19.33
CA ASN A 214 13.68 -17.07 -18.32
C ASN A 214 13.27 -17.82 -17.06
N ILE A 215 13.50 -17.21 -15.90
CA ILE A 215 13.19 -17.75 -14.58
C ILE A 215 12.65 -16.64 -13.66
N LEU A 216 12.03 -17.04 -12.55
CA LEU A 216 11.62 -16.13 -11.48
C LEU A 216 12.86 -15.50 -10.83
N PRO A 217 12.96 -14.16 -10.71
CA PRO A 217 14.12 -13.52 -10.11
C PRO A 217 14.25 -13.81 -8.61
N LEU A 218 15.50 -13.86 -8.13
CA LEU A 218 15.88 -14.07 -6.73
C LEU A 218 15.34 -15.38 -6.15
N VAL A 219 15.13 -16.40 -6.98
CA VAL A 219 14.51 -17.68 -6.58
C VAL A 219 15.47 -18.57 -5.79
N PHE A 220 16.78 -18.53 -6.10
CA PHE A 220 17.77 -19.39 -5.43
C PHE A 220 18.27 -18.81 -4.11
N ILE A 221 18.25 -17.48 -4.02
CA ILE A 221 18.99 -16.73 -3.00
C ILE A 221 18.54 -17.05 -1.57
N PRO A 222 17.24 -17.21 -1.28
CA PRO A 222 16.83 -17.56 0.08
C PRO A 222 17.34 -18.92 0.55
N PHE A 223 17.54 -19.88 -0.36
CA PHE A 223 18.15 -21.18 -0.04
C PHE A 223 19.66 -21.06 0.17
N ILE A 224 20.33 -20.25 -0.65
CA ILE A 224 21.76 -19.97 -0.52
C ILE A 224 22.05 -19.19 0.77
N GLU A 225 21.26 -18.16 1.09
CA GLU A 225 21.32 -17.42 2.36
C GLU A 225 21.16 -18.36 3.55
N ASN A 226 20.21 -19.31 3.47
CA ASN A 226 20.02 -20.33 4.48
C ASN A 226 21.26 -21.23 4.63
N ALA A 227 21.84 -21.69 3.52
CA ALA A 227 23.07 -22.48 3.54
C ALA A 227 24.23 -21.73 4.20
N PHE A 228 24.45 -20.44 3.90
CA PHE A 228 25.48 -19.64 4.57
C PHE A 228 25.19 -19.38 6.05
N LYS A 229 23.91 -19.18 6.41
CA LYS A 229 23.52 -18.88 7.79
C LYS A 229 23.73 -20.06 8.74
N TYR A 230 23.45 -21.27 8.28
CA TYR A 230 23.50 -22.49 9.11
C TYR A 230 24.70 -23.38 8.80
N GLY A 231 25.33 -23.19 7.65
CA GLY A 231 26.41 -24.03 7.13
C GLY A 231 27.82 -23.52 7.39
N ILE A 232 27.98 -22.32 7.94
CA ILE A 232 29.29 -21.77 8.30
C ILE A 232 29.46 -21.80 9.81
N SER A 233 30.53 -22.44 10.27
CA SER A 233 30.94 -22.47 11.67
C SER A 233 32.25 -21.69 11.87
N SER A 234 32.38 -21.02 13.01
CA SER A 234 33.64 -20.40 13.44
C SER A 234 34.55 -21.38 14.19
N GLU A 235 34.03 -22.51 14.66
CA GLU A 235 34.71 -23.43 15.57
C GLU A 235 35.17 -24.73 14.90
N VAL A 236 34.49 -25.15 13.84
CA VAL A 236 34.73 -26.43 13.15
C VAL A 236 34.78 -26.18 11.66
N GLU A 237 35.57 -27.01 10.95
CA GLU A 237 35.58 -27.02 9.49
C GLU A 237 34.16 -27.27 8.96
N SER A 238 33.75 -26.48 7.97
CA SER A 238 32.41 -26.61 7.40
C SER A 238 32.42 -26.35 5.89
N SER A 239 31.46 -26.97 5.22
CA SER A 239 31.36 -26.97 3.76
C SER A 239 29.96 -26.60 3.29
N ILE A 240 29.92 -25.85 2.18
CA ILE A 240 28.71 -25.56 1.41
C ILE A 240 28.97 -25.92 -0.05
N ILE A 241 28.08 -26.73 -0.62
CA ILE A 241 28.09 -27.12 -2.03
C ILE A 241 26.79 -26.61 -2.64
N ILE A 242 26.90 -25.87 -3.74
CA ILE A 242 25.77 -25.34 -4.49
C ILE A 242 25.93 -25.75 -5.95
N ASP A 243 24.89 -26.33 -6.54
CA ASP A 243 24.88 -26.70 -7.95
C ASP A 243 23.63 -26.12 -8.63
N ILE A 244 23.82 -25.50 -9.80
CA ILE A 244 22.75 -24.97 -10.66
C ILE A 244 22.93 -25.53 -12.06
N HIS A 245 21.97 -26.32 -12.50
CA HIS A 245 22.02 -27.00 -13.77
C HIS A 245 20.77 -26.68 -14.59
N TYR A 246 20.97 -26.39 -15.87
CA TYR A 246 19.88 -26.31 -16.85
C TYR A 246 20.03 -27.42 -17.88
N ILE A 247 19.00 -28.26 -18.01
CA ILE A 247 18.96 -29.37 -18.98
C ILE A 247 17.50 -29.73 -19.30
N ASP A 248 17.19 -29.99 -20.57
CA ASP A 248 15.87 -30.44 -21.04
C ASP A 248 14.69 -29.57 -20.57
N ASN A 249 14.86 -28.24 -20.57
CA ASN A 249 13.90 -27.24 -20.06
C ASN A 249 13.65 -27.27 -18.54
N TYR A 250 14.44 -28.04 -17.80
CA TYR A 250 14.41 -28.04 -16.35
C TYR A 250 15.57 -27.25 -15.78
N VAL A 251 15.26 -26.46 -14.75
CA VAL A 251 16.27 -25.86 -13.88
C VAL A 251 16.33 -26.67 -12.59
N PHE A 252 17.51 -27.19 -12.30
CA PHE A 252 17.83 -27.89 -11.07
C PHE A 252 18.74 -27.03 -10.23
N PHE A 253 18.35 -26.83 -8.98
CA PHE A 253 19.16 -26.23 -7.94
C PHE A 253 19.31 -27.23 -6.81
N SER A 254 20.53 -27.41 -6.31
CA SER A 254 20.77 -28.12 -5.07
C SER A 254 21.75 -27.35 -4.19
N SER A 255 21.50 -27.38 -2.88
CA SER A 255 22.46 -26.91 -1.88
C SER A 255 22.63 -27.94 -0.78
N ILE A 256 23.87 -28.18 -0.40
CA ILE A 256 24.26 -29.08 0.69
C ILE A 256 25.15 -28.29 1.64
N ASN A 257 24.82 -28.27 2.92
CA ASN A 257 25.69 -27.67 3.93
C ASN A 257 25.80 -28.54 5.18
N ASP A 258 26.93 -28.44 5.87
CA ASP A 258 27.09 -29.07 7.18
C ASP A 258 26.17 -28.38 8.21
N ILE A 259 25.64 -29.13 9.16
CA ILE A 259 24.81 -28.61 10.26
C ILE A 259 25.22 -29.23 11.59
N ASN A 260 25.19 -28.44 12.65
CA ASN A 260 25.31 -28.92 14.01
C ASN A 260 23.93 -29.37 14.51
N GLU A 261 23.81 -30.54 15.15
CA GLU A 261 22.54 -31.06 15.68
C GLU A 261 21.87 -30.09 16.66
N ASN A 262 22.66 -29.24 17.33
CA ASN A 262 22.16 -28.22 18.26
C ASN A 262 21.56 -26.98 17.57
N ASN A 263 21.71 -26.84 16.24
CA ASN A 263 21.31 -25.64 15.51
C ASN A 263 20.67 -26.00 14.16
N MET A 264 19.62 -26.83 14.21
CA MET A 264 18.89 -27.24 13.01
C MET A 264 18.08 -26.07 12.43
N PRO A 265 18.12 -25.85 11.10
CA PRO A 265 17.23 -24.91 10.45
C PRO A 265 15.78 -25.41 10.53
N SER A 266 14.88 -24.57 11.05
CA SER A 266 13.46 -24.73 10.77
C SER A 266 13.20 -24.19 9.37
N PHE A 267 13.00 -25.08 8.39
CA PHE A 267 12.84 -24.70 6.97
C PHE A 267 11.73 -23.66 6.76
N TYR A 268 10.66 -23.75 7.55
CA TYR A 268 9.50 -22.85 7.46
C TYR A 268 9.61 -21.60 8.35
N SER A 269 10.63 -21.45 9.19
CA SER A 269 10.77 -20.27 10.05
C SER A 269 11.34 -19.05 9.32
N GLY A 270 11.97 -19.26 8.16
CA GLY A 270 12.54 -18.19 7.35
C GLY A 270 11.48 -17.47 6.52
N ILE A 271 11.26 -16.18 6.80
CA ILE A 271 10.39 -15.30 5.98
C ILE A 271 10.79 -15.37 4.49
N GLY A 272 12.09 -15.47 4.19
CA GLY A 272 12.60 -15.58 2.81
C GLY A 272 12.19 -16.87 2.09
N ILE A 273 12.29 -18.02 2.75
CA ILE A 273 11.90 -19.32 2.17
C ILE A 273 10.38 -19.37 1.97
N SER A 274 9.60 -18.96 2.98
CA SER A 274 8.13 -18.94 2.86
C SER A 274 7.65 -18.03 1.72
N ASN A 275 8.28 -16.86 1.55
CA ASN A 275 7.97 -15.98 0.43
C ASN A 275 8.37 -16.57 -0.93
N SER A 276 9.50 -17.29 -1.00
CA SER A 276 9.94 -17.95 -2.23
C SER A 276 8.97 -19.04 -2.65
N ILE A 277 8.52 -19.86 -1.70
CA ILE A 277 7.52 -20.90 -1.95
C ILE A 277 6.22 -20.28 -2.50
N LYS A 278 5.70 -19.24 -1.85
CA LYS A 278 4.49 -18.54 -2.35
C LYS A 278 4.67 -18.01 -3.77
N ARG A 279 5.85 -17.47 -4.11
CA ARG A 279 6.13 -16.97 -5.47
C ARG A 279 6.24 -18.13 -6.48
N LEU A 280 6.83 -19.25 -6.08
CA LEU A 280 6.88 -20.47 -6.89
C LEU A 280 5.46 -21.02 -7.13
N ASP A 281 4.61 -21.10 -6.10
CA ASP A 281 3.20 -21.52 -6.21
C ASP A 281 2.41 -20.66 -7.21
N MET A 282 2.65 -19.34 -7.22
CA MET A 282 1.98 -18.40 -8.11
C MET A 282 2.51 -18.46 -9.55
N THR A 283 3.80 -18.73 -9.73
CA THR A 283 4.47 -18.62 -11.05
C THR A 283 4.55 -19.95 -11.78
N TYR A 284 4.74 -21.06 -11.04
CA TYR A 284 4.94 -22.41 -11.57
C TYR A 284 3.96 -23.41 -10.94
N PRO A 285 2.63 -23.17 -10.96
CA PRO A 285 1.66 -24.05 -10.32
C PRO A 285 1.76 -25.48 -10.88
N GLY A 286 2.09 -26.45 -10.03
CA GLY A 286 2.28 -27.86 -10.43
C GLY A 286 3.51 -28.13 -11.30
N LYS A 287 4.37 -27.13 -11.54
CA LYS A 287 5.55 -27.17 -12.43
C LYS A 287 6.87 -27.08 -11.66
N TYR A 288 6.86 -27.26 -10.35
CA TYR A 288 8.08 -27.34 -9.57
C TYR A 288 7.98 -28.38 -8.45
N SER A 289 9.13 -28.87 -8.00
CA SER A 289 9.25 -29.65 -6.78
C SER A 289 10.37 -29.08 -5.92
N LEU A 290 10.07 -28.85 -4.64
CA LEU A 290 11.02 -28.41 -3.63
C LEU A 290 11.08 -29.47 -2.53
N SER A 291 12.27 -30.00 -2.27
CA SER A 291 12.52 -30.97 -1.20
C SER A 291 13.62 -30.46 -0.28
N HIS A 292 13.58 -30.88 0.98
CA HIS A 292 14.66 -30.63 1.93
C HIS A 292 14.83 -31.82 2.88
N LEU A 293 16.05 -32.06 3.32
CA LEU A 293 16.38 -33.18 4.21
C LEU A 293 17.49 -32.77 5.18
N ALA A 294 17.34 -33.11 6.45
CA ALA A 294 18.43 -33.06 7.43
C ALA A 294 18.85 -34.50 7.76
N ARG A 295 20.08 -34.87 7.44
CA ARG A 295 20.58 -36.25 7.70
C ARG A 295 22.10 -36.28 7.84
N LYS A 296 22.58 -37.04 8.85
CA LYS A 296 24.02 -37.30 9.08
C LYS A 296 24.86 -36.00 9.15
N GLY A 297 24.40 -35.03 9.93
CA GLY A 297 25.11 -33.75 10.09
C GLY A 297 25.12 -32.86 8.84
N LYS A 298 24.27 -33.14 7.85
CA LYS A 298 24.13 -32.34 6.63
C LYS A 298 22.69 -31.93 6.39
N TYR A 299 22.51 -30.76 5.78
CA TYR A 299 21.25 -30.24 5.33
C TYR A 299 21.24 -30.13 3.81
N TYR A 300 20.19 -30.64 3.20
CA TYR A 300 20.00 -30.74 1.76
C TYR A 300 18.76 -29.94 1.38
N VAL A 301 18.85 -29.18 0.30
CA VAL A 301 17.71 -28.53 -0.36
C VAL A 301 17.84 -28.80 -1.84
N GLU A 302 16.76 -29.26 -2.47
CA GLU A 302 16.69 -29.49 -3.90
C GLU A 302 15.44 -28.81 -4.47
N LEU A 303 15.63 -28.03 -5.53
CA LEU A 303 14.56 -27.38 -6.26
C LEU A 303 14.68 -27.77 -7.74
N LYS A 304 13.59 -28.29 -8.28
CA LYS A 304 13.43 -28.57 -9.71
C LYS A 304 12.28 -27.73 -10.24
N ILE A 305 12.50 -26.98 -11.30
CA ILE A 305 11.49 -26.16 -11.97
C ILE A 305 11.39 -26.59 -13.43
N ASP A 306 10.18 -26.85 -13.90
CA ASP A 306 9.83 -27.05 -15.30
C ASP A 306 9.52 -25.69 -15.94
N LEU A 307 10.29 -25.33 -16.96
CA LEU A 307 10.12 -24.07 -17.70
C LEU A 307 9.29 -24.24 -18.98
N LEU A 308 8.76 -25.42 -19.28
CA LEU A 308 7.84 -25.61 -20.39
C LEU A 308 6.51 -24.90 -20.10
N CYS A 309 6.05 -24.09 -21.06
CA CYS A 309 4.73 -23.47 -21.07
C CYS A 309 3.61 -24.51 -21.21
#